data_AF-A0A2C5Z768-F1
#
_entry.id   AF-A0A2C5Z768-F1
#
_cell.length_a   1.000
_cell.length_b   1.000
_cell.length_c   1.000
_cell.angle_alpha   90.00
_cell.angle_beta   90.00
_cell.angle_gamma   90.00
#
_symmetry.space_group_name_H-M   'P 1'
#
loop_
_entity.id
_entity.type
_entity.pdbx_description
1 polymer ?
#
loop_
_entity_poly.entity_id
_entity_poly.type
_entity_poly.pdbx_seq_one_letter_code
_entity_poly.pdbx_strand_id
1 'polypeptide(L)'
;MIYTIDKPLWKRHFSVLAHDAKTPRLVRLRPSAADKTPLLSLHAGPDTRSPVLATTYIPFLSREFYFSVGGGRWESMESAFGPGPRHRWSWHRASFVWKRTRSVAVEGMTISALSQGNWKLVDARGDVLAVFTNERRCGRCGRLQIRVDYGSDFDDMVLMTLLTVYWSGG
;
A
#
# COMPACT_ATOMS: atom_id res chain seq x y z
N MET A 1 -13.17 -5.80 1.53
CA MET A 1 -13.26 -4.57 0.73
C MET A 1 -12.37 -4.65 -0.53
N ILE A 2 -12.78 -4.10 -1.68
CA ILE A 2 -11.94 -3.97 -2.89
C ILE A 2 -11.70 -2.49 -3.20
N TYR A 3 -10.45 -2.14 -3.50
CA TYR A 3 -10.01 -0.81 -3.89
C TYR A 3 -9.44 -0.84 -5.31
N THR A 4 -9.84 0.12 -6.14
CA THR A 4 -9.19 0.44 -7.42
C THR A 4 -8.15 1.52 -7.18
N ILE A 5 -6.93 1.29 -7.65
CA ILE A 5 -5.81 2.20 -7.49
C ILE A 5 -5.35 2.66 -8.88
N ASP A 6 -5.48 3.95 -9.12
CA ASP A 6 -5.02 4.60 -10.32
C ASP A 6 -3.78 5.43 -10.05
N LYS A 7 -2.87 5.43 -11.02
CA LYS A 7 -1.66 6.25 -10.99
C LYS A 7 -1.57 7.02 -12.30
N PRO A 8 -2.27 8.17 -12.42
CA PRO A 8 -2.26 8.95 -13.64
C PRO A 8 -0.83 9.29 -14.06
N LEU A 9 -0.58 9.21 -15.38
CA LEU A 9 0.74 9.50 -15.94
C LEU A 9 1.20 10.90 -15.52
N TRP A 10 2.48 11.03 -15.18
CA TRP A 10 3.13 12.30 -14.81
C TRP A 10 2.61 12.98 -13.54
N LYS A 11 1.55 12.48 -12.90
CA LYS A 11 1.07 13.00 -11.62
C LYS A 11 1.90 12.45 -10.47
N ARG A 12 2.00 13.19 -9.37
CA ARG A 12 2.64 12.75 -8.12
C ARG A 12 1.60 12.38 -7.06
N HIS A 13 0.56 11.66 -7.47
CA HIS A 13 -0.42 11.09 -6.56
C HIS A 13 -0.98 9.78 -7.12
N PHE A 14 -1.53 8.94 -6.26
CA PHE A 14 -2.47 7.88 -6.60
C PHE A 14 -3.89 8.35 -6.29
N SER A 15 -4.86 7.84 -7.05
CA SER A 15 -6.27 7.93 -6.72
C SER A 15 -6.76 6.56 -6.28
N VAL A 16 -7.40 6.47 -5.12
CA VAL A 16 -7.84 5.22 -4.51
C VAL A 16 -9.35 5.26 -4.32
N LEU A 17 -10.07 4.39 -5.02
CA LEU A 17 -11.53 4.31 -4.96
C LEU A 17 -11.94 2.95 -4.37
N ALA A 18 -12.61 2.96 -3.22
CA ALA A 18 -13.27 1.77 -2.70
C ALA A 18 -14.48 1.43 -3.60
N HIS A 19 -14.77 0.14 -3.75
CA HIS A 19 -15.80 -0.35 -4.69
C HIS A 19 -17.20 0.22 -4.44
N ASP A 20 -17.54 0.50 -3.19
CA ASP A 20 -18.81 1.05 -2.72
C ASP A 20 -18.80 2.57 -2.51
N ALA A 21 -17.63 3.22 -2.65
CA ALA A 21 -17.48 4.65 -2.43
C ALA A 21 -17.83 5.45 -3.69
N LYS A 22 -18.43 6.63 -3.48
CA LYS A 22 -18.72 7.59 -4.56
C LYS A 22 -17.53 8.51 -4.87
N THR A 23 -16.63 8.70 -3.91
CA THR A 23 -15.53 9.67 -4.01
C THR A 23 -14.20 8.98 -3.76
N PRO A 24 -13.18 9.23 -4.60
CA PRO A 24 -11.86 8.68 -4.38
C PRO A 24 -11.11 9.40 -3.27
N ARG A 25 -10.18 8.68 -2.64
CA ARG A 25 -9.16 9.22 -1.73
C ARG A 25 -7.87 9.49 -2.49
N LEU A 26 -7.16 10.54 -2.09
CA LEU A 26 -5.87 10.91 -2.67
C LEU A 26 -4.72 10.33 -1.84
N VAL A 27 -3.77 9.65 -2.48
CA VAL A 27 -2.46 9.36 -1.88
C VAL A 27 -1.40 10.20 -2.57
N ARG A 28 -0.95 11.27 -1.92
CA ARG A 28 0.05 12.18 -2.46
C ARG A 28 1.46 11.58 -2.30
N LEU A 29 2.29 11.70 -3.33
CA LEU A 29 3.72 11.41 -3.25
C LEU A 29 4.50 12.70 -3.01
N ARG A 30 5.55 12.64 -2.18
CA ARG A 30 6.45 13.79 -2.01
C ARG A 30 7.14 14.19 -3.32
N PRO A 31 7.44 15.48 -3.50
CA PRO A 31 8.43 15.93 -4.47
C PRO A 31 9.81 15.38 -4.15
N SER A 32 10.61 15.05 -5.17
CA SER A 32 11.97 14.51 -5.01
C SER A 32 12.93 15.44 -4.25
N ALA A 33 12.65 16.75 -4.21
CA ALA A 33 13.49 17.76 -3.56
C ALA A 33 13.17 18.00 -2.06
N ALA A 34 12.21 17.27 -1.48
CA ALA A 34 11.76 17.49 -0.09
C ALA A 34 12.25 16.35 0.83
N ASP A 35 13.33 16.61 1.55
CA ASP A 35 14.02 15.67 2.46
C ASP A 35 13.26 15.39 3.78
N LYS A 36 12.52 16.38 4.28
CA LYS A 36 11.82 16.32 5.58
C LYS A 36 10.31 16.03 5.50
N THR A 37 9.82 15.65 4.32
CA THR A 37 8.39 15.37 4.14
C THR A 37 8.09 13.87 4.07
N PRO A 38 6.91 13.43 4.53
CA PRO A 38 6.46 12.06 4.35
C PRO A 38 6.53 11.66 2.87
N LEU A 39 7.01 10.45 2.59
CA LEU A 39 7.02 9.85 1.26
C LEU A 39 5.63 9.84 0.64
N LEU A 40 4.66 9.26 1.36
CA LEU A 40 3.26 9.19 0.98
C LEU A 40 2.39 9.87 2.03
N SER A 41 1.30 10.49 1.60
CA SER A 41 0.26 11.03 2.48
C SER A 41 -1.12 10.66 1.95
N LEU A 42 -1.88 9.87 2.70
CA LEU A 42 -3.27 9.54 2.41
C LEU A 42 -4.18 10.64 2.96
N HIS A 43 -5.03 11.18 2.10
CA HIS A 43 -6.02 12.16 2.45
C HIS A 43 -7.42 11.54 2.49
N ALA A 44 -8.28 12.02 3.40
CA ALA A 44 -9.64 11.55 3.57
C ALA A 44 -10.55 11.81 2.35
N GLY A 45 -10.15 12.73 1.47
CA GLY A 45 -10.90 13.13 0.29
C GLY A 45 -10.03 13.16 -0.97
N PRO A 46 -10.56 13.73 -2.06
CA PRO A 46 -9.95 13.65 -3.39
C PRO A 46 -8.78 14.64 -3.59
N ASP A 47 -8.52 15.51 -2.62
CA ASP A 47 -7.53 16.58 -2.72
C ASP A 47 -6.67 16.72 -1.45
N THR A 48 -5.67 17.59 -1.52
CA THR A 48 -4.75 17.86 -0.42
C THR A 48 -5.30 18.79 0.64
N ARG A 49 -6.52 19.33 0.48
CA ARG A 49 -7.19 20.15 1.50
C ARG A 49 -7.87 19.27 2.54
N SER A 50 -8.19 18.04 2.16
CA SER A 50 -8.75 17.04 3.05
C SER A 50 -7.74 16.60 4.12
N PRO A 51 -8.20 16.28 5.35
CA PRO A 51 -7.33 15.82 6.43
C PRO A 51 -6.46 14.63 6.02
N VAL A 52 -5.24 14.60 6.54
CA VAL A 52 -4.32 13.47 6.34
C VAL A 52 -4.69 12.35 7.31
N LEU A 53 -5.01 11.19 6.78
CA LEU A 53 -5.37 9.99 7.54
C LEU A 53 -4.14 9.16 7.88
N ALA A 54 -3.18 9.07 6.96
CA ALA A 54 -2.00 8.25 7.14
C ALA A 54 -0.81 8.79 6.35
N THR A 55 0.39 8.52 6.83
CA THR A 55 1.64 8.94 6.19
C THR A 55 2.68 7.85 6.22
N THR A 56 3.55 7.80 5.22
CA THR A 56 4.77 6.97 5.26
C THR A 56 6.02 7.81 5.10
N TYR A 57 7.15 7.31 5.59
CA TYR A 57 8.44 7.96 5.53
C TYR A 57 9.54 6.94 5.21
N ILE A 58 10.49 7.36 4.37
CA ILE A 58 11.71 6.60 4.07
C ILE A 58 12.89 7.49 4.42
N PRO A 59 13.67 7.15 5.46
CA PRO A 59 14.95 7.80 5.70
C PRO A 59 15.89 7.57 4.50
N PHE A 60 16.72 8.58 4.20
CA PHE A 60 17.66 8.49 3.08
C PHE A 60 18.55 7.24 3.20
N LEU A 61 18.64 6.46 2.12
CA LEU A 61 19.37 5.18 2.03
C LEU A 61 18.95 4.09 3.03
N SER A 62 17.81 4.23 3.71
CA SER A 62 17.29 3.19 4.59
C SER A 62 16.48 2.14 3.85
N ARG A 63 16.51 0.91 4.36
CA ARG A 63 15.62 -0.20 3.95
C ARG A 63 14.43 -0.38 4.90
N GLU A 64 14.38 0.45 5.94
CA GLU A 64 13.25 0.57 6.84
C GLU A 64 12.35 1.70 6.36
N PHE A 65 11.06 1.39 6.35
CA PHE A 65 10.00 2.32 6.08
C PHE A 65 9.27 2.59 7.39
N TYR A 66 8.79 3.80 7.57
CA TYR A 66 7.97 4.16 8.73
C TYR A 66 6.59 4.56 8.24
N PHE A 67 5.57 4.27 9.03
CA PHE A 67 4.21 4.72 8.74
C PHE A 67 3.47 5.13 10.02
N SER A 68 2.50 6.01 9.88
CA SER A 68 1.62 6.48 10.97
C SER A 68 0.21 6.63 10.42
N VAL A 69 -0.79 6.27 11.21
CA VAL A 69 -2.22 6.40 10.92
C VAL A 69 -2.89 7.22 12.01
N GLY A 70 -3.86 8.06 11.65
CA GLY A 70 -4.61 8.94 12.56
C GLY A 70 -3.77 10.01 13.25
N GLY A 71 -2.57 10.31 12.75
CA GLY A 71 -1.60 11.16 13.47
C GLY A 71 -1.01 10.50 14.71
N GLY A 72 -1.16 9.18 14.84
CA GLY A 72 -0.64 8.39 15.94
C GLY A 72 0.86 8.09 15.85
N ARG A 73 1.28 7.09 16.63
CA ARG A 73 2.68 6.66 16.73
C ARG A 73 3.22 6.19 15.37
N TRP A 74 4.49 6.46 15.12
CA TRP A 74 5.23 5.88 14.01
C TRP A 74 5.53 4.41 14.27
N GLU A 75 5.11 3.56 13.36
CA GLU A 75 5.43 2.13 13.31
C GLU A 75 6.43 1.85 12.19
N SER A 76 7.26 0.81 12.36
CA SER A 76 8.25 0.41 11.36
C SER A 76 7.75 -0.73 10.48
N MET A 77 8.18 -0.67 9.22
CA MET A 77 8.09 -1.74 8.25
C MET A 77 9.50 -2.05 7.75
N GLU A 78 9.97 -3.26 8.04
CA GLU A 78 11.31 -3.73 7.73
C GLU A 78 11.31 -4.53 6.44
N SER A 79 12.30 -4.28 5.59
CA SER A 79 12.60 -5.19 4.48
C SER A 79 13.45 -6.36 5.00
N ALA A 80 12.92 -7.58 4.95
CA ALA A 80 13.64 -8.78 5.39
C ALA A 80 14.31 -9.52 4.21
N PHE A 81 15.45 -10.15 4.49
CA PHE A 81 16.17 -11.01 3.53
C PHE A 81 15.58 -12.43 3.48
N GLY A 82 15.52 -13.00 2.27
CA GLY A 82 15.02 -14.35 1.98
C GLY A 82 14.73 -14.53 0.48
N PRO A 83 14.18 -15.67 0.05
CA PRO A 83 13.73 -15.82 -1.34
C PRO A 83 12.57 -14.86 -1.61
N GLY A 84 12.87 -13.82 -2.41
CA GLY A 84 11.97 -12.73 -2.78
C GLY A 84 11.88 -11.59 -1.76
N PRO A 85 11.48 -10.38 -2.19
CA PRO A 85 11.27 -9.26 -1.30
C PRO A 85 10.18 -9.56 -0.27
N ARG A 86 10.46 -9.27 1.00
CA ARG A 86 9.51 -9.40 2.11
C ARG A 86 9.51 -8.12 2.92
N HIS A 87 8.34 -7.53 3.14
CA HIS A 87 8.20 -6.33 3.96
C HIS A 87 7.31 -6.65 5.15
N ARG A 88 7.93 -6.67 6.34
CA ARG A 88 7.29 -7.05 7.59
C ARG A 88 6.93 -5.81 8.38
N TRP A 89 5.73 -5.76 8.91
CA TRP A 89 5.30 -4.76 9.88
C TRP A 89 4.48 -5.43 10.96
N SER A 90 4.27 -4.72 12.07
CA SER A 90 3.45 -5.20 13.16
C SER A 90 2.42 -4.15 13.51
N TRP A 91 1.26 -4.59 13.97
CA TRP A 91 0.25 -3.72 14.54
C TRP A 91 -0.41 -4.45 15.69
N HIS A 92 -0.51 -3.77 16.83
CA HIS A 92 -0.74 -4.41 18.12
C HIS A 92 0.24 -5.58 18.36
N ARG A 93 -0.28 -6.77 18.69
CA ARG A 93 0.51 -7.98 18.94
C ARG A 93 0.60 -8.90 17.71
N ALA A 94 0.13 -8.44 16.54
CA ALA A 94 0.12 -9.20 15.30
C ALA A 94 1.24 -8.76 14.36
N SER A 95 1.79 -9.71 13.60
CA SER A 95 2.81 -9.46 12.58
C SER A 95 2.28 -9.81 11.19
N PHE A 96 2.61 -8.94 10.23
CA PHE A 96 2.13 -9.01 8.86
C PHE A 96 3.29 -8.93 7.89
N VAL A 97 3.20 -9.65 6.77
CA VAL A 97 4.26 -9.68 5.76
C VAL A 97 3.69 -9.52 4.36
N TRP A 98 4.12 -8.49 3.66
CA TRP A 98 3.95 -8.37 2.22
C TRP A 98 4.93 -9.29 1.50
N LYS A 99 4.41 -10.14 0.61
CA LYS A 99 5.19 -11.06 -0.24
C LYS A 99 4.71 -10.97 -1.68
N ARG A 100 5.64 -11.11 -2.63
CA ARG A 100 5.29 -11.30 -4.04
C ARG A 100 4.41 -12.54 -4.21
N THR A 101 3.51 -12.51 -5.18
CA THR A 101 2.65 -13.66 -5.50
C THR A 101 2.47 -13.84 -7.01
N ARG A 102 2.40 -15.09 -7.45
CA ARG A 102 2.12 -15.49 -8.83
C ARG A 102 0.93 -16.45 -8.94
N SER A 103 0.30 -16.77 -7.79
CA SER A 103 -0.79 -17.76 -7.70
C SER A 103 -2.07 -17.21 -7.04
N VAL A 104 -2.02 -16.01 -6.45
CA VAL A 104 -3.18 -15.39 -5.79
C VAL A 104 -3.44 -14.02 -6.40
N ALA A 105 -4.67 -13.79 -6.84
CA ALA A 105 -5.14 -12.55 -7.43
C ALA A 105 -6.31 -11.96 -6.62
N VAL A 106 -6.63 -10.70 -6.90
CA VAL A 106 -7.91 -10.10 -6.52
C VAL A 106 -9.03 -10.85 -7.23
N GLU A 107 -10.16 -11.00 -6.54
CA GLU A 107 -11.35 -11.64 -7.10
C GLU A 107 -11.77 -11.05 -8.45
N GLY A 108 -12.07 -11.94 -9.41
CA GLY A 108 -12.40 -11.56 -10.78
C GLY A 108 -11.20 -11.14 -11.66
N MET A 109 -9.97 -11.17 -11.13
CA MET A 109 -8.75 -10.88 -11.91
C MET A 109 -7.92 -12.13 -12.17
N THR A 110 -7.20 -12.13 -13.29
CA THR A 110 -6.22 -13.16 -13.63
C THR A 110 -4.81 -12.62 -13.50
N ILE A 111 -3.86 -13.51 -13.17
CA ILE A 111 -2.44 -13.16 -13.07
C ILE A 111 -1.62 -14.05 -13.99
N SER A 112 -0.68 -13.43 -14.70
CA SER A 112 0.33 -14.16 -15.44
C SER A 112 1.36 -14.75 -14.48
N ALA A 113 1.83 -15.97 -14.74
CA ALA A 113 2.94 -16.60 -14.04
C ALA A 113 4.26 -15.81 -14.16
N LEU A 114 4.37 -14.91 -15.15
CA LEU A 114 5.53 -14.03 -15.34
C LEU A 114 5.38 -12.67 -14.61
N SER A 115 4.21 -12.38 -14.05
CA SER A 115 3.99 -11.12 -13.34
C SER A 115 4.87 -11.05 -12.09
N GLN A 116 5.76 -10.06 -12.06
CA GLN A 116 6.47 -9.69 -10.84
C GLN A 116 5.69 -8.67 -10.02
N GLY A 117 4.56 -8.12 -10.50
CA GLY A 117 3.93 -6.93 -9.94
C GLY A 117 2.95 -7.16 -8.79
N ASN A 118 2.58 -8.41 -8.50
CA ASN A 118 1.49 -8.73 -7.59
C ASN A 118 2.02 -9.02 -6.18
N TRP A 119 1.21 -8.69 -5.18
CA TRP A 119 1.56 -8.85 -3.77
C TRP A 119 0.43 -9.49 -2.98
N LYS A 120 0.77 -10.19 -1.91
CA LYS A 120 -0.19 -10.62 -0.89
C LYS A 120 0.34 -10.26 0.49
N LEU A 121 -0.57 -9.86 1.37
CA LEU A 121 -0.31 -9.69 2.79
C LEU A 121 -0.70 -10.97 3.50
N VAL A 122 0.21 -11.51 4.31
CA VAL A 122 -0.05 -12.67 5.16
C VAL A 122 0.25 -12.37 6.60
N ASP A 123 -0.44 -13.06 7.51
CA ASP A 123 -0.14 -13.01 8.94
C ASP A 123 0.91 -14.06 9.34
N ALA A 124 1.12 -14.24 10.65
CA ALA A 124 2.03 -15.22 11.22
C ALA A 124 1.64 -16.70 10.94
N ARG A 125 0.34 -16.98 10.73
CA ARG A 125 -0.19 -18.32 10.42
C ARG A 125 -0.07 -18.64 8.92
N GLY A 126 0.13 -17.62 8.09
CA GLY A 126 0.21 -17.72 6.64
C GLY A 126 -1.12 -17.42 5.95
N ASP A 127 -2.13 -16.98 6.69
CA ASP A 127 -3.44 -16.62 6.16
C ASP A 127 -3.34 -15.37 5.30
N VAL A 128 -3.98 -15.39 4.13
CA VAL A 128 -3.93 -14.26 3.17
C VAL A 128 -4.97 -13.22 3.55
N LEU A 129 -4.51 -12.10 4.13
CA LEU A 129 -5.37 -11.02 4.60
C LEU A 129 -5.68 -9.98 3.52
N ALA A 130 -4.75 -9.77 2.59
CA ALA A 130 -4.95 -8.87 1.47
C ALA A 130 -4.19 -9.31 0.22
N VAL A 131 -4.68 -8.92 -0.95
CA VAL A 131 -4.06 -9.23 -2.24
C VAL A 131 -4.09 -8.00 -3.12
N PHE A 132 -2.94 -7.66 -3.70
CA PHE A 132 -2.81 -6.64 -4.72
C PHE A 132 -2.47 -7.29 -6.06
N THR A 133 -3.26 -6.97 -7.08
CA THR A 133 -3.03 -7.39 -8.47
C THR A 133 -2.72 -6.18 -9.31
N ASN A 134 -1.53 -6.17 -9.91
CA ASN A 134 -1.05 -5.08 -10.76
C ASN A 134 -1.79 -5.10 -12.10
N GLU A 135 -2.29 -3.94 -12.54
CA GLU A 135 -2.83 -3.75 -13.89
C GLU A 135 -1.85 -2.89 -14.69
N ARG A 136 -1.13 -3.50 -15.64
CA ARG A 136 -0.20 -2.79 -16.55
C ARG A 136 -0.92 -2.03 -17.68
N ARG A 137 -1.97 -1.27 -17.35
CA ARG A 137 -2.65 -0.37 -18.30
C ARG A 137 -2.23 1.06 -18.03
N CYS A 138 -2.15 1.87 -19.09
CA CYS A 138 -1.77 3.27 -19.01
C CYS A 138 -2.60 4.02 -17.94
N GLY A 139 -1.94 4.60 -16.94
CA GLY A 139 -2.58 5.36 -15.86
C GLY A 139 -3.24 4.53 -14.75
N ARG A 140 -3.26 3.20 -14.85
CA ARG A 140 -3.74 2.29 -13.79
C ARG A 140 -2.57 1.70 -13.01
N CYS A 141 -2.76 1.53 -11.70
CA CYS A 141 -1.79 0.86 -10.84
C CYS A 141 -2.21 -0.59 -10.58
N GLY A 142 -3.47 -0.82 -10.21
CA GLY A 142 -4.00 -2.15 -9.95
C GLY A 142 -5.20 -2.13 -9.02
N ARG A 143 -5.53 -3.29 -8.46
CA ARG A 143 -6.58 -3.44 -7.44
C ARG A 143 -6.03 -4.08 -6.19
N LEU A 144 -6.53 -3.64 -5.04
CA LEU A 144 -6.26 -4.20 -3.72
C LEU A 144 -7.55 -4.78 -3.16
N GLN A 145 -7.54 -6.03 -2.72
CA GLN A 145 -8.63 -6.65 -1.98
C GLN A 145 -8.15 -6.93 -0.55
N ILE A 146 -8.83 -6.37 0.43
CA ILE A 146 -8.66 -6.68 1.86
C ILE A 146 -9.77 -7.66 2.23
N ARG A 147 -9.38 -8.82 2.78
CA ARG A 147 -10.24 -9.99 3.03
C ARG A 147 -10.69 -10.12 4.48
N VAL A 148 -10.23 -9.22 5.33
CA VAL A 148 -10.59 -9.13 6.74
C VAL A 148 -11.29 -7.80 7.00
N ASP A 149 -12.03 -7.72 8.10
CA ASP A 149 -12.68 -6.50 8.57
C ASP A 149 -12.14 -6.14 9.96
N TYR A 150 -10.93 -5.57 9.98
CA TYR A 150 -10.27 -5.11 11.20
C TYR A 150 -10.44 -3.59 11.43
N GLY A 151 -11.33 -2.95 10.67
CA GLY A 151 -11.61 -1.52 10.74
C GLY A 151 -10.76 -0.64 9.80
N SER A 152 -11.15 0.62 9.70
CA SER A 152 -10.60 1.59 8.75
C SER A 152 -9.11 1.86 8.93
N ASP A 153 -8.63 1.89 10.16
CA ASP A 153 -7.21 2.16 10.45
C ASP A 153 -6.33 1.05 9.87
N PHE A 154 -6.76 -0.22 10.01
CA PHE A 154 -6.09 -1.36 9.39
C PHE A 154 -6.08 -1.25 7.88
N ASP A 155 -7.22 -0.92 7.28
CA ASP A 155 -7.34 -0.72 5.83
C ASP A 155 -6.37 0.35 5.32
N ASP A 156 -6.24 1.47 6.06
CA ASP A 156 -5.31 2.55 5.74
C ASP A 156 -3.85 2.11 5.89
N MET A 157 -3.51 1.34 6.93
CA MET A 157 -2.18 0.74 7.07
C MET A 157 -1.83 -0.21 5.92
N VAL A 158 -2.76 -1.11 5.55
CA VAL A 158 -2.59 -2.05 4.44
C VAL A 158 -2.36 -1.29 3.14
N LEU A 159 -3.18 -0.27 2.85
CA LEU A 159 -3.04 0.55 1.65
C LEU A 159 -1.69 1.30 1.62
N MET A 160 -1.31 1.94 2.72
CA MET A 160 -0.11 2.79 2.76
C MET A 160 1.19 2.00 2.74
N THR A 161 1.22 0.85 3.43
CA THR A 161 2.36 -0.07 3.37
C THR A 161 2.51 -0.67 1.97
N LEU A 162 1.41 -1.11 1.34
CA LEU A 162 1.42 -1.61 -0.04
C LEU A 162 1.97 -0.58 -1.02
N LEU A 163 1.43 0.65 -1.01
CA LEU A 163 1.85 1.70 -1.94
C LEU A 163 3.30 2.12 -1.73
N THR A 164 3.78 2.07 -0.48
CA THR A 164 5.17 2.31 -0.15
C THR A 164 6.07 1.25 -0.78
N VAL A 165 5.75 -0.03 -0.59
CA VAL A 165 6.47 -1.17 -1.20
C VAL A 165 6.47 -1.10 -2.72
N TYR A 166 5.31 -0.80 -3.31
CA TYR A 166 5.14 -0.66 -4.75
C TYR A 166 5.97 0.48 -5.33
N TRP A 167 5.98 1.64 -4.65
CA TRP A 167 6.68 2.83 -5.13
C TRP A 167 8.19 2.77 -4.91
N SER A 168 8.66 2.16 -3.82
CA SER A 168 10.09 2.09 -3.48
C SER A 168 10.88 1.08 -4.31
N GLY A 169 10.25 0.40 -5.28
CA GLY A 169 10.94 -0.55 -6.15
C GLY A 169 11.30 -1.87 -5.47
N GLY A 170 10.51 -2.33 -4.50
CA GLY A 170 10.52 -3.75 -4.12
C GLY A 170 10.16 -4.62 -5.31
#